data_AF-J9D945-F1
#
_entry.id   AF-J9D945-F1
#
_cell.length_a   1.000
_cell.length_b   1.000
_cell.length_c   1.000
_cell.angle_alpha   90.00
_cell.angle_beta   90.00
_cell.angle_gamma   90.00
#
_symmetry.space_group_name_H-M   'P 1'
#
loop_
_entity.id
_entity.type
_entity.pdbx_description
1 polymer ?
#
loop_
_entity_poly.entity_id
_entity_poly.type
_entity_poly.pdbx_seq_one_letter_code
_entity_poly.pdbx_strand_id
1 'polypeptide(L)'
;PEDNHNSADGLPVHGRMWQSDSTDNNVGAVAGSSIKKELFRTVLRRGLDKEAVLTEMFLIECDVEFDNLNMKGKLAKVARCGNSDFRNYMVSLGICNAIPSNYEILKQKVVDFCTGRDLSNVIKYSDELWSSFISRLQDTARKNGMDDSEVIRRLREMWMPERYQILVHNVNPDLNEIIERITTWEKVYSK
;
A
#
# COMPACT_ATOMS: atom_id res chain seq x y z
N PRO A 1 -6.42 28.91 64.37
CA PRO A 1 -7.53 29.88 64.28
C PRO A 1 -8.13 29.80 62.86
N GLU A 2 -9.09 28.89 62.62
CA GLU A 2 -10.51 29.03 63.02
C GLU A 2 -11.13 30.25 62.31
N ASP A 3 -12.32 30.25 61.73
CA ASP A 3 -13.40 29.30 61.45
C ASP A 3 -14.33 30.08 60.50
N ASN A 4 -14.88 29.45 59.46
CA ASN A 4 -16.31 29.09 59.37
C ASN A 4 -17.34 30.14 59.84
N HIS A 5 -18.22 30.55 58.92
CA HIS A 5 -19.68 30.25 58.93
C HIS A 5 -20.32 30.90 57.68
N ASN A 6 -20.97 30.15 56.78
CA ASN A 6 -22.39 29.71 56.79
C ASN A 6 -23.35 30.91 57.01
N SER A 7 -24.44 31.09 56.26
CA SER A 7 -25.35 30.12 55.65
C SER A 7 -26.37 30.85 54.77
N ALA A 8 -26.88 30.12 53.76
CA ALA A 8 -28.30 29.99 53.36
C ALA A 8 -29.07 31.26 52.93
N ASP A 9 -29.90 31.28 51.88
CA ASP A 9 -30.91 30.32 51.43
C ASP A 9 -31.28 30.60 49.95
N GLY A 10 -31.75 29.58 49.24
CA GLY A 10 -32.57 29.78 48.02
C GLY A 10 -32.33 28.85 46.82
N LEU A 11 -32.41 27.53 47.02
CA LEU A 11 -32.71 26.54 45.96
C LEU A 11 -34.22 26.59 45.58
N PRO A 12 -34.72 25.79 44.61
CA PRO A 12 -34.12 25.11 43.45
C PRO A 12 -34.93 25.36 42.16
N VAL A 13 -34.50 24.91 40.96
CA VAL A 13 -35.38 24.29 39.92
C VAL A 13 -34.51 23.60 38.84
N HIS A 14 -34.73 22.28 38.69
CA HIS A 14 -34.43 21.34 37.58
C HIS A 14 -32.97 21.20 37.07
N GLY A 15 -32.28 20.06 37.15
CA GLY A 15 -32.63 18.68 37.54
C GLY A 15 -33.13 17.81 36.37
N ARG A 16 -32.40 16.70 36.13
CA ARG A 16 -32.65 15.51 35.25
C ARG A 16 -31.95 15.58 33.88
N MET A 17 -31.06 14.70 33.45
CA MET A 17 -30.71 13.29 33.71
C MET A 17 -31.89 12.31 33.77
N TRP A 18 -31.75 11.25 32.97
CA TRP A 18 -32.43 9.96 32.92
C TRP A 18 -33.30 9.67 31.69
N GLN A 19 -32.89 8.55 31.07
CA GLN A 19 -33.71 7.43 30.62
C GLN A 19 -34.10 7.32 29.14
N SER A 20 -33.51 6.28 28.56
CA SER A 20 -34.13 5.32 27.66
C SER A 20 -35.63 5.14 27.91
N ASP A 21 -36.41 5.16 26.84
CA ASP A 21 -37.62 4.35 26.72
C ASP A 21 -37.78 3.87 25.28
N SER A 22 -38.17 2.61 25.17
CA SER A 22 -38.49 1.87 23.95
C SER A 22 -39.94 2.10 23.50
N THR A 23 -40.25 1.64 22.27
CA THR A 23 -41.58 1.39 21.66
C THR A 23 -42.40 2.64 21.25
N ASP A 24 -43.05 2.74 20.09
CA ASP A 24 -43.34 1.79 19.01
C ASP A 24 -43.79 2.55 17.73
N ASN A 25 -43.40 2.00 16.58
CA ASN A 25 -44.13 1.81 15.32
C ASN A 25 -44.72 2.95 14.45
N ASN A 26 -44.17 2.97 13.21
CA ASN A 26 -44.81 3.09 11.88
C ASN A 26 -45.44 4.45 11.48
N VAL A 27 -45.19 5.05 10.30
CA VAL A 27 -45.09 4.51 8.94
C VAL A 27 -44.24 5.47 8.09
N GLY A 28 -43.34 4.96 7.27
CA GLY A 28 -42.61 5.76 6.28
C GLY A 28 -41.53 4.95 5.58
N ALA A 29 -41.97 4.04 4.70
CA ALA A 29 -41.09 3.24 3.86
C ALA A 29 -40.23 4.13 2.96
N VAL A 30 -38.94 4.25 3.31
CA VAL A 30 -37.88 4.47 2.34
C VAL A 30 -36.86 3.39 2.63
N ALA A 31 -36.73 2.44 1.70
CA ALA A 31 -35.75 1.36 1.75
C ALA A 31 -34.34 1.96 1.64
N GLY A 32 -33.85 2.50 2.76
CA GLY A 32 -32.45 2.83 2.94
C GLY A 32 -31.71 1.51 3.03
N SER A 33 -31.09 1.11 1.92
CA SER A 33 -30.07 0.06 1.89
C SER A 33 -29.11 0.30 3.05
N SER A 34 -29.24 -0.51 4.10
CA SER A 34 -28.26 -0.59 5.16
C SER A 34 -27.01 -1.16 4.55
N ILE A 35 -26.15 -0.28 4.03
CA ILE A 35 -24.78 -0.61 3.64
C ILE A 35 -24.12 -1.09 4.93
N LYS A 36 -24.12 -2.40 5.16
CA LYS A 36 -23.28 -3.03 6.18
C LYS A 36 -21.87 -2.55 5.86
N LYS A 37 -21.28 -1.72 6.72
CA LYS A 37 -19.85 -1.44 6.67
C LYS A 37 -19.16 -2.77 6.92
N GLU A 38 -18.80 -3.48 5.85
CA GLU A 38 -17.84 -4.57 5.94
C GLU A 38 -16.59 -4.01 6.60
N LEU A 39 -16.37 -4.44 7.84
CA LEU A 39 -15.18 -4.09 8.58
C LEU A 39 -14.06 -4.98 8.03
N PHE A 40 -13.34 -4.49 7.02
CA PHE A 40 -12.21 -5.23 6.47
C PHE A 40 -11.13 -5.36 7.54
N ARG A 41 -10.80 -6.61 7.91
CA ARG A 41 -9.66 -6.90 8.78
C ARG A 41 -8.38 -6.49 8.02
N THR A 42 -7.62 -5.58 8.58
CA THR A 42 -6.34 -5.15 7.99
C THR A 42 -5.25 -6.16 8.36
N VAL A 43 -4.83 -6.98 7.41
CA VAL A 43 -3.80 -8.01 7.64
C VAL A 43 -2.61 -7.88 6.68
N LEU A 44 -2.85 -7.52 5.42
CA LEU A 44 -1.80 -7.45 4.41
C LEU A 44 -0.88 -6.23 4.64
N ARG A 45 0.41 -6.52 4.83
CA ARG A 45 1.47 -5.53 5.05
C ARG A 45 2.82 -6.15 4.70
N ARG A 46 3.86 -5.33 4.64
CA ARG A 46 5.25 -5.79 4.49
C ARG A 46 5.71 -6.59 5.70
N GLY A 47 6.69 -7.48 5.48
CA GLY A 47 7.34 -8.29 6.52
C GLY A 47 6.57 -9.56 6.90
N LEU A 48 5.62 -9.99 6.08
CA LEU A 48 4.95 -11.28 6.25
C LEU A 48 5.73 -12.36 5.50
N ASP A 49 5.72 -13.59 6.02
CA ASP A 49 6.19 -14.74 5.25
C ASP A 49 5.19 -15.13 4.14
N LYS A 50 5.64 -15.96 3.20
CA LYS A 50 4.83 -16.35 2.04
C LYS A 50 3.57 -17.11 2.45
N GLU A 51 3.65 -17.96 3.47
CA GLU A 51 2.53 -18.79 3.91
C GLU A 51 1.42 -17.94 4.49
N ALA A 52 1.76 -17.02 5.42
CA ALA A 52 0.83 -16.07 6.00
C ALA A 52 0.12 -15.22 4.94
N VAL A 53 0.83 -14.77 3.91
CA VAL A 53 0.21 -14.00 2.81
C VAL A 53 -0.77 -14.86 2.02
N LEU A 54 -0.41 -16.10 1.69
CA LEU A 54 -1.27 -17.01 0.94
C LEU A 54 -2.51 -17.41 1.74
N THR A 55 -2.39 -17.60 3.06
CA THR A 55 -3.52 -17.83 3.96
C THR A 55 -4.51 -16.67 3.91
N GLU A 56 -4.03 -15.43 4.03
CA GLU A 56 -4.90 -14.25 3.98
C GLU A 56 -5.52 -14.07 2.59
N MET A 57 -4.78 -14.34 1.52
CA MET A 57 -5.34 -14.33 0.16
C MET A 57 -6.45 -15.37 -0.01
N PHE A 58 -6.27 -16.59 0.52
CA PHE A 58 -7.30 -17.63 0.51
C PHE A 58 -8.57 -17.20 1.25
N LEU A 59 -8.43 -16.52 2.40
CA LEU A 59 -9.58 -16.00 3.14
C LEU A 59 -10.35 -14.92 2.35
N ILE A 60 -9.65 -14.06 1.62
CA ILE A 60 -10.25 -13.06 0.73
C ILE A 60 -10.98 -13.73 -0.44
N GLU A 61 -10.40 -14.80 -1.00
CA GLU A 61 -10.98 -15.58 -2.11
C GLU A 61 -12.25 -16.32 -1.69
N CYS A 62 -12.34 -16.74 -0.43
CA CYS A 62 -13.51 -17.41 0.13
C CYS A 62 -14.69 -16.48 0.42
N ASP A 63 -14.52 -15.17 0.26
CA ASP A 63 -15.58 -14.19 0.47
C ASP A 63 -16.66 -14.33 -0.63
N VAL A 64 -17.91 -14.16 -0.23
CA VAL A 64 -19.05 -14.24 -1.14
C VAL A 64 -18.87 -13.20 -2.25
N GLU A 65 -19.24 -13.58 -3.47
CA GLU A 65 -19.12 -12.77 -4.68
C GLU A 65 -17.69 -12.51 -5.19
N PHE A 66 -16.64 -13.01 -4.52
CA PHE A 66 -15.25 -12.76 -4.95
C PHE A 66 -15.03 -13.16 -6.42
N ASP A 67 -15.52 -14.34 -6.80
CA ASP A 67 -15.39 -14.87 -8.16
C ASP A 67 -16.15 -14.05 -9.21
N ASN A 68 -17.22 -13.35 -8.80
CA ASN A 68 -18.05 -12.52 -9.68
C ASN A 68 -17.42 -11.15 -9.97
N LEU A 69 -16.37 -10.77 -9.24
CA LEU A 69 -15.71 -9.49 -9.43
C LEU A 69 -14.85 -9.48 -10.69
N ASN A 70 -14.88 -8.36 -11.42
CA ASN A 70 -13.88 -8.08 -12.44
C ASN A 70 -12.51 -7.80 -11.79
N MET A 71 -11.43 -7.75 -12.59
CA MET A 71 -10.07 -7.55 -12.07
C MET A 71 -9.91 -6.28 -11.23
N LYS A 72 -10.60 -5.19 -11.59
CA LYS A 72 -10.59 -3.94 -10.81
C LYS A 72 -11.29 -4.12 -9.46
N GLY A 73 -12.39 -4.86 -9.42
CA GLY A 73 -13.10 -5.24 -8.20
C GLY A 73 -12.26 -6.14 -7.30
N LYS A 74 -11.60 -7.16 -7.86
CA LYS A 74 -10.68 -8.05 -7.12
C LYS A 74 -9.53 -7.25 -6.51
N LEU A 75 -8.90 -6.37 -7.30
CA LEU A 75 -7.85 -5.47 -6.82
C LEU A 75 -8.34 -4.56 -5.68
N ALA A 76 -9.52 -3.95 -5.82
CA ALA A 76 -10.09 -3.11 -4.77
C ALA A 76 -10.42 -3.88 -3.49
N LYS A 77 -10.96 -5.11 -3.60
CA LYS A 77 -11.27 -5.97 -2.45
C LYS A 77 -9.99 -6.37 -1.70
N VAL A 78 -8.95 -6.78 -2.42
CA VAL A 78 -7.62 -7.07 -1.85
C VAL A 78 -7.02 -5.82 -1.19
N ALA A 79 -7.05 -4.65 -1.85
CA ALA A 79 -6.49 -3.41 -1.33
C ALA A 79 -7.08 -2.97 0.01
N ARG A 80 -8.37 -3.27 0.28
CA ARG A 80 -9.04 -2.95 1.54
C ARG A 80 -8.58 -3.81 2.71
N CYS A 81 -7.96 -4.96 2.44
CA CYS A 81 -7.49 -5.90 3.45
C CYS A 81 -6.06 -5.60 3.93
N GLY A 82 -5.43 -4.52 3.44
CA GLY A 82 -4.08 -4.14 3.82
C GLY A 82 -3.93 -2.78 4.49
N ASN A 83 -2.75 -2.52 5.02
CA ASN A 83 -2.40 -1.27 5.67
C ASN A 83 -2.34 -0.10 4.67
N SER A 84 -2.07 1.12 5.15
CA SER A 84 -1.98 2.32 4.31
C SER A 84 -1.04 2.14 3.12
N ASP A 85 0.14 1.56 3.35
CA ASP A 85 1.19 1.45 2.34
C ASP A 85 0.80 0.44 1.26
N PHE A 86 0.27 -0.71 1.68
CA PHE A 86 -0.26 -1.73 0.77
C PHE A 86 -1.41 -1.18 -0.07
N ARG A 87 -2.35 -0.48 0.56
CA ARG A 87 -3.49 0.13 -0.13
C ARG A 87 -3.03 1.17 -1.14
N ASN A 88 -2.06 2.02 -0.80
CA ASN A 88 -1.50 3.00 -1.73
C ASN A 88 -0.85 2.32 -2.94
N TYR A 89 -0.08 1.25 -2.71
CA TYR A 89 0.50 0.45 -3.78
C TYR A 89 -0.55 -0.18 -4.71
N MET A 90 -1.61 -0.76 -4.16
CA MET A 90 -2.67 -1.35 -4.99
C MET A 90 -3.46 -0.28 -5.75
N VAL A 91 -3.74 0.86 -5.13
CA VAL A 91 -4.41 1.99 -5.77
C VAL A 91 -3.57 2.57 -6.91
N SER A 92 -2.25 2.66 -6.76
CA SER A 92 -1.39 3.15 -7.84
C SER A 92 -1.43 2.23 -9.07
N LEU A 93 -1.51 0.91 -8.89
CA LEU A 93 -1.76 -0.01 -10.01
C LEU A 93 -3.08 0.30 -10.73
N GLY A 94 -4.12 0.64 -9.97
CA GLY A 94 -5.42 1.05 -10.52
C GLY A 94 -5.38 2.39 -11.27
N ILE A 95 -4.70 3.40 -10.73
CA ILE A 95 -4.60 4.76 -11.31
C ILE A 95 -3.73 4.74 -12.58
N CYS A 96 -2.61 4.00 -12.57
CA CYS A 96 -1.68 3.92 -13.68
C CYS A 96 -2.16 2.99 -14.81
N ASN A 97 -3.41 2.50 -14.78
CA ASN A 97 -3.93 1.47 -15.68
C ASN A 97 -3.03 0.21 -15.76
N ALA A 98 -2.30 -0.08 -14.70
CA ALA A 98 -1.40 -1.22 -14.56
C ALA A 98 -2.07 -2.37 -13.78
N ILE A 99 -3.41 -2.47 -13.88
CA ILE A 99 -4.17 -3.57 -13.28
C ILE A 99 -3.75 -4.87 -13.97
N PRO A 100 -3.35 -5.91 -13.22
CA PRO A 100 -2.98 -7.19 -13.81
C PRO A 100 -4.06 -7.77 -14.72
N SER A 101 -3.65 -8.41 -15.82
CA SER A 101 -4.56 -9.01 -16.79
C SER A 101 -5.31 -10.22 -16.24
N ASN A 102 -4.76 -10.88 -15.22
CA ASN A 102 -5.39 -11.99 -14.53
C ASN A 102 -5.10 -11.95 -13.02
N TYR A 103 -5.84 -12.78 -12.29
CA TYR A 103 -5.81 -12.79 -10.84
C TYR A 103 -4.53 -13.40 -10.25
N GLU A 104 -3.93 -14.40 -10.91
CA GLU A 104 -2.68 -15.02 -10.43
C GLU A 104 -1.52 -14.01 -10.43
N ILE A 105 -1.45 -13.14 -11.43
CA ILE A 105 -0.45 -12.06 -11.46
C ILE A 105 -0.69 -11.07 -10.32
N LEU A 106 -1.96 -10.75 -10.01
CA LEU A 106 -2.28 -9.91 -8.84
C LEU A 106 -1.83 -10.58 -7.55
N LYS A 107 -2.15 -11.87 -7.37
CA LYS A 107 -1.75 -12.66 -6.19
C LYS A 107 -0.24 -12.68 -6.02
N GLN A 108 0.51 -12.84 -7.11
CA GLN A 108 1.97 -12.77 -7.08
C GLN A 108 2.47 -11.39 -6.66
N LYS A 109 1.91 -10.29 -7.19
CA LYS A 109 2.25 -8.91 -6.76
C LYS A 109 1.96 -8.66 -5.28
N VAL A 110 0.86 -9.21 -4.75
CA VAL A 110 0.54 -9.14 -3.31
C VAL A 110 1.61 -9.86 -2.49
N VAL A 111 1.97 -11.07 -2.90
CA VAL A 111 3.02 -11.88 -2.26
C VAL A 111 4.35 -11.14 -2.29
N ASP A 112 4.74 -10.58 -3.43
CA ASP A 112 6.01 -9.88 -3.58
C ASP A 112 6.08 -8.65 -2.68
N PHE A 113 5.02 -7.84 -2.65
CA PHE A 113 4.92 -6.69 -1.74
C PHE A 113 5.02 -7.12 -0.28
N CYS A 114 4.20 -8.09 0.15
CA CYS A 114 4.09 -8.44 1.56
C CYS A 114 5.35 -9.16 2.08
N THR A 115 5.99 -9.96 1.23
CA THR A 115 7.26 -10.65 1.55
C THR A 115 8.50 -9.77 1.35
N GLY A 116 8.32 -8.52 0.90
CA GLY A 116 9.42 -7.59 0.64
C GLY A 116 10.32 -7.99 -0.52
N ARG A 117 9.83 -8.87 -1.40
CA ARG A 117 10.52 -9.27 -2.64
C ARG A 117 10.40 -8.24 -3.76
N ASP A 118 9.67 -7.16 -3.54
CA ASP A 118 9.60 -6.04 -4.47
C ASP A 118 10.84 -5.12 -4.39
N LEU A 119 11.23 -4.56 -5.53
CA LEU A 119 12.39 -3.68 -5.65
C LEU A 119 12.22 -2.30 -4.95
N SER A 120 11.03 -2.01 -4.41
CA SER A 120 10.79 -0.75 -3.72
C SER A 120 11.56 -0.64 -2.39
N ASN A 121 11.87 -1.77 -1.75
CA ASN A 121 12.65 -1.81 -0.50
C ASN A 121 14.14 -1.53 -0.71
N VAL A 122 14.61 -1.56 -1.95
CA VAL A 122 15.99 -1.25 -2.29
C VAL A 122 16.12 0.26 -2.47
N ILE A 123 16.58 0.93 -1.42
CA ILE A 123 16.78 2.38 -1.40
C ILE A 123 18.25 2.69 -1.68
N LYS A 124 18.51 3.75 -2.45
CA LYS A 124 19.86 4.26 -2.70
C LYS A 124 20.39 5.00 -1.47
N TYR A 125 21.60 4.68 -1.01
CA TYR A 125 22.24 5.44 0.07
C TYR A 125 22.79 6.79 -0.43
N SER A 126 22.92 7.77 0.46
CA SER A 126 23.30 9.14 0.10
C SER A 126 24.70 9.23 -0.54
N ASP A 127 25.63 8.43 -0.04
CA ASP A 127 27.03 8.35 -0.43
C ASP A 127 27.33 7.24 -1.46
N GLU A 128 26.33 6.42 -1.79
CA GLU A 128 26.45 5.34 -2.77
C GLU A 128 26.49 5.89 -4.20
N LEU A 129 27.36 5.32 -5.04
CA LEU A 129 27.38 5.60 -6.47
C LEU A 129 26.11 5.07 -7.15
N TRP A 130 25.66 5.73 -8.21
CA TRP A 130 24.52 5.27 -9.00
C TRP A 130 24.80 3.92 -9.65
N SER A 131 26.01 3.69 -10.17
CA SER A 131 26.40 2.38 -10.71
C SER A 131 26.23 1.26 -9.67
N SER A 132 26.76 1.48 -8.46
CA SER A 132 26.70 0.53 -7.35
C SER A 132 25.26 0.26 -6.90
N PHE A 133 24.45 1.32 -6.79
CA PHE A 133 23.04 1.20 -6.47
C PHE A 133 22.27 0.37 -7.52
N ILE A 134 22.46 0.65 -8.81
CA ILE A 134 21.78 -0.04 -9.90
C ILE A 134 22.21 -1.52 -9.94
N SER A 135 23.49 -1.82 -9.74
CA SER A 135 23.96 -3.22 -9.63
C SER A 135 23.31 -3.95 -8.46
N ARG A 136 23.21 -3.32 -7.28
CA ARG A 136 22.53 -3.91 -6.12
C ARG A 136 21.03 -4.12 -6.37
N LEU A 137 20.41 -3.21 -7.10
CA LEU A 137 19.02 -3.33 -7.54
C LEU A 137 18.83 -4.52 -8.49
N GLN A 138 19.74 -4.69 -9.46
CA GLN A 138 19.78 -5.82 -10.39
C GLN A 138 20.00 -7.15 -9.65
N ASP A 139 20.94 -7.21 -8.71
CA ASP A 139 21.19 -8.42 -7.92
C ASP A 139 19.98 -8.82 -7.08
N THR A 140 19.26 -7.83 -6.55
CA THR A 140 18.02 -8.08 -5.80
C THR A 140 16.93 -8.61 -6.72
N ALA A 141 16.77 -8.03 -7.91
CA ALA A 141 15.84 -8.50 -8.93
C ALA A 141 16.12 -9.96 -9.32
N ARG A 142 17.38 -10.28 -9.63
CA ARG A 142 17.81 -11.65 -9.98
C ARG A 142 17.55 -12.65 -8.86
N LYS A 143 17.85 -12.30 -7.61
CA LYS A 143 17.54 -13.15 -6.44
C LYS A 143 16.04 -13.42 -6.29
N ASN A 144 15.21 -12.47 -6.70
CA ASN A 144 13.76 -12.58 -6.65
C ASN A 144 13.14 -13.16 -7.94
N GLY A 145 13.96 -13.56 -8.93
CA GLY A 145 13.49 -14.11 -10.21
C GLY A 145 12.82 -13.07 -11.13
N MET A 146 13.16 -11.78 -10.95
CA MET A 146 12.66 -10.67 -11.76
C MET A 146 13.57 -10.40 -12.96
N ASP A 147 12.99 -9.86 -14.02
CA ASP A 147 13.73 -9.44 -15.21
C ASP A 147 14.35 -8.04 -15.06
N ASP A 148 15.24 -7.70 -15.98
CA ASP A 148 15.88 -6.38 -16.03
C ASP A 148 14.85 -5.25 -16.33
N SER A 149 13.70 -5.58 -16.94
CA SER A 149 12.65 -4.61 -17.23
C SER A 149 12.01 -4.07 -15.95
N GLU A 150 11.89 -4.89 -14.91
CA GLU A 150 11.40 -4.49 -13.60
C GLU A 150 12.38 -3.57 -12.87
N VAL A 151 13.69 -3.80 -13.04
CA VAL A 151 14.73 -2.89 -12.54
C VAL A 151 14.63 -1.54 -13.23
N ILE A 152 14.51 -1.53 -14.56
CA ILE A 152 14.39 -0.30 -15.36
C ILE A 152 13.11 0.45 -14.97
N ARG A 153 11.98 -0.25 -14.81
CA ARG A 153 10.72 0.33 -14.32
C ARG A 153 10.94 1.02 -12.97
N ARG A 154 11.61 0.33 -12.03
CA ARG A 154 11.92 0.88 -10.70
C ARG A 154 12.82 2.12 -10.77
N LEU A 155 13.77 2.17 -11.69
CA LEU A 155 14.65 3.34 -11.91
C LEU A 155 13.88 4.54 -12.47
N ARG A 156 12.88 4.32 -13.33
CA ARG A 156 12.01 5.38 -13.88
C ARG A 156 11.09 6.01 -12.83
N GLU A 157 10.79 5.29 -11.76
CA GLU A 157 9.92 5.76 -10.67
C GLU A 157 10.64 6.60 -9.61
N MET A 158 11.97 6.64 -9.65
CA MET A 158 12.77 7.38 -8.67
C MET A 158 13.37 8.65 -9.24
N TRP A 159 13.59 9.61 -8.36
CA TRP A 159 14.41 10.76 -8.68
C TRP A 159 15.86 10.32 -8.91
N MET A 160 16.41 10.74 -10.04
CA MET A 160 17.78 10.47 -10.46
C MET A 160 18.34 11.72 -11.17
N PRO A 161 19.65 12.03 -11.08
CA PRO A 161 20.24 13.12 -11.83
C PRO A 161 19.97 13.03 -13.34
N GLU A 162 19.67 14.17 -13.97
CA GLU A 162 19.26 14.29 -15.37
C GLU A 162 20.18 13.53 -16.35
N ARG A 163 21.50 13.64 -16.14
CA ARG A 163 22.51 12.95 -16.95
C ARG A 163 22.29 11.44 -17.03
N TYR A 164 21.76 10.81 -15.99
CA TYR A 164 21.50 9.37 -15.96
C TYR A 164 20.09 9.03 -16.44
N GLN A 165 19.12 9.95 -16.28
CA GLN A 165 17.73 9.76 -16.73
C GLN A 165 17.65 9.45 -18.22
N ILE A 166 18.47 10.13 -19.03
CA ILE A 166 18.50 9.91 -20.49
C ILE A 166 18.77 8.45 -20.87
N LEU A 167 19.56 7.72 -20.07
CA LEU A 167 19.88 6.33 -20.34
C LEU A 167 18.70 5.40 -20.02
N VAL A 168 18.02 5.66 -18.90
CA VAL A 168 16.91 4.83 -18.40
C VAL A 168 15.61 5.07 -19.18
N HIS A 169 15.41 6.28 -19.70
CA HIS A 169 14.23 6.66 -20.49
C HIS A 169 14.41 6.44 -22.00
N ASN A 170 15.50 5.79 -22.43
CA ASN A 170 15.68 5.41 -23.83
C ASN A 170 14.58 4.41 -24.30
N VAL A 171 14.39 4.29 -25.62
CA VAL A 171 13.33 3.49 -26.24
C VAL A 171 13.47 2.00 -25.91
N ASN A 172 14.70 1.48 -25.92
CA ASN A 172 15.04 0.12 -25.51
C ASN A 172 16.28 0.15 -24.61
N PRO A 173 16.11 0.45 -23.32
CA PRO A 173 17.22 0.51 -22.38
C PRO A 173 17.76 -0.88 -22.10
N ASP A 174 19.06 -1.07 -22.32
CA ASP A 174 19.80 -2.24 -21.84
C ASP A 174 20.42 -1.94 -20.47
N LEU A 175 20.11 -2.77 -19.47
CA LEU A 175 20.52 -2.51 -18.10
C LEU A 175 22.05 -2.59 -17.91
N ASN A 176 22.72 -3.49 -18.63
CA ASN A 176 24.18 -3.62 -18.53
C ASN A 176 24.88 -2.42 -19.17
N GLU A 177 24.41 -1.96 -20.31
CA GLU A 177 24.89 -0.73 -20.98
C GLU A 177 24.68 0.50 -20.08
N ILE A 178 23.53 0.60 -19.41
CA ILE A 178 23.27 1.67 -18.44
C ILE A 178 24.31 1.65 -17.32
N ILE A 179 24.53 0.50 -16.69
CA ILE A 179 25.51 0.35 -15.59
C ILE A 179 26.91 0.74 -16.07
N GLU A 180 27.33 0.27 -17.25
CA GLU A 180 28.66 0.55 -17.80
C GLU A 180 28.86 2.05 -18.07
N ARG A 181 27.89 2.71 -18.70
CA ARG A 181 27.95 4.14 -19.00
C ARG A 181 27.98 4.99 -17.74
N ILE A 182 27.12 4.69 -16.77
CA ILE A 182 27.08 5.40 -15.49
C ILE A 182 28.42 5.23 -14.76
N THR A 183 28.96 4.02 -14.70
CA THR A 183 30.27 3.73 -14.10
C THR A 183 31.38 4.56 -14.76
N THR A 184 31.34 4.68 -16.08
CA THR A 184 32.31 5.46 -16.85
C THR A 184 32.21 6.94 -16.51
N TRP A 185 31.01 7.50 -16.48
CA TRP A 185 30.81 8.90 -16.11
C TRP A 185 31.24 9.18 -14.67
N GLU A 186 30.90 8.32 -13.73
CA GLU A 186 31.32 8.48 -12.32
C GLU A 186 32.85 8.49 -12.18
N LYS A 187 33.58 7.69 -12.95
CA LYS A 187 35.06 7.71 -12.97
C LYS A 187 35.64 8.99 -13.56
N VAL A 188 34.99 9.57 -14.58
CA VAL A 188 35.44 10.80 -15.24
C VAL A 188 35.23 12.03 -14.36
N TYR A 189 34.10 12.09 -13.63
CA TYR A 189 33.75 13.23 -12.78
C TYR A 189 34.21 13.12 -11.32
N SER A 190 34.82 12.00 -10.92
CA SER A 190 35.47 11.86 -9.61
C SER A 190 36.95 12.31 -9.60
N LYS A 191 37.41 12.92 -10.70
CA LYS A 191 38.70 13.60 -10.81
C LYS A 191 38.47 15.10 -10.96
#